data_AF-A0A1J6VUD2-F1
#
_entry.id   AF-A0A1J6VUD2-F1
#
_cell.length_a   1.000
_cell.length_b   1.000
_cell.length_c   1.000
_cell.angle_alpha   90.00
_cell.angle_beta   90.00
_cell.angle_gamma   90.00
#
_symmetry.space_group_name_H-M   'P 1'
#
loop_
_entity.id
_entity.type
_entity.pdbx_description
1 polymer ?
#
loop_
_entity_poly.entity_id
_entity_poly.type
_entity_poly.pdbx_seq_one_letter_code
_entity_poly.pdbx_strand_id
1 'polypeptide(L)'
;MQQRFNQLVSEQLATMDKLLFLQAEIERFQKLENDLIELQELTKVQSLKTEIFQKKRELKEIHRIFQEQTDDVIRSYQEEYNEVTT
;
A
#
# COMPACT_ATOMS: atom_id res chain seq x y z
N MET A 1 -15.84 11.20 61.96
CA MET A 1 -15.63 10.06 61.03
C MET A 1 -16.41 10.18 59.72
N GLN A 2 -17.72 10.48 59.75
CA GLN A 2 -18.54 10.56 58.52
C GLN A 2 -18.10 11.63 57.50
N GLN A 3 -17.64 12.82 57.92
CA GLN A 3 -17.18 13.86 56.98
C GLN A 3 -15.95 13.45 56.16
N ARG A 4 -14.95 12.82 56.80
CA ARG A 4 -13.74 12.36 56.11
C ARG A 4 -14.04 11.27 55.09
N PHE A 5 -14.97 10.37 55.41
CA PHE A 5 -15.43 9.34 54.47
C PHE A 5 -16.12 9.97 53.24
N ASN A 6 -17.05 10.90 53.44
CA ASN A 6 -17.76 11.57 52.34
C ASN A 6 -16.82 12.39 51.43
N GLN A 7 -15.79 13.01 52.01
CA GLN A 7 -14.77 13.73 51.26
C GLN A 7 -13.97 12.77 50.36
N LEU A 8 -13.48 11.65 50.91
CA LEU A 8 -12.74 10.65 50.16
C LEU A 8 -13.57 10.03 49.02
N VAL A 9 -14.86 9.75 49.25
CA VAL A 9 -15.76 9.25 48.21
C VAL A 9 -15.95 10.28 47.10
N SER A 10 -16.07 11.57 47.44
CA SER A 10 -16.21 12.64 46.45
C SER A 10 -14.94 12.80 45.61
N GLU A 11 -13.77 12.74 46.23
CA GLU A 11 -12.46 12.77 45.55
C GLU A 11 -12.28 11.55 44.63
N GLN A 12 -12.75 10.38 45.07
CA GLN A 12 -12.70 9.14 44.29
C GLN A 12 -13.62 9.21 43.06
N LEU A 13 -14.85 9.72 43.20
CA LEU A 13 -15.77 9.91 42.07
C LEU A 13 -15.22 10.90 41.05
N ALA A 14 -14.66 12.03 41.51
CA ALA A 14 -14.01 13.00 40.62
C ALA A 14 -12.79 12.40 39.89
N THR A 15 -12.09 11.45 40.52
CA THR A 15 -10.99 10.71 39.88
C THR A 15 -11.51 9.71 38.86
N MET A 16 -12.62 9.04 39.15
CA MET A 16 -13.29 8.11 38.24
C MET A 16 -13.79 8.82 36.98
N ASP A 17 -14.36 10.02 37.10
CA ASP A 17 -14.80 10.82 35.95
C ASP A 17 -13.64 11.16 35.01
N LYS A 18 -12.47 11.53 35.58
CA LYS A 18 -11.24 11.75 34.79
C LYS A 18 -10.76 10.48 34.11
N LEU A 19 -10.87 9.34 34.78
CA LEU A 19 -10.46 8.05 34.24
C LEU A 19 -11.37 7.64 33.06
N LEU A 20 -12.68 7.78 33.20
CA LEU A 20 -13.64 7.50 32.13
C LEU A 20 -13.43 8.43 30.93
N PHE A 21 -13.17 9.71 31.18
CA PHE A 21 -12.81 10.65 30.12
C PHE A 21 -11.56 10.21 29.36
N LEU A 22 -10.48 9.87 30.08
CA LEU A 22 -9.24 9.40 29.46
C LEU A 22 -9.43 8.09 28.68
N GLN A 23 -10.25 7.17 29.18
CA GLN A 23 -10.59 5.93 28.47
C GLN A 23 -11.31 6.23 27.15
N ALA A 24 -12.30 7.11 27.15
CA ALA A 24 -13.00 7.51 25.93
C ALA A 24 -12.06 8.18 24.91
N GLU A 25 -11.12 9.02 25.37
CA GLU A 25 -10.11 9.63 24.50
C GLU A 25 -9.19 8.58 23.87
N ILE A 26 -8.74 7.59 24.65
CA ILE A 26 -7.90 6.49 24.17
C ILE A 26 -8.63 5.68 23.09
N GLU A 27 -9.89 5.30 23.34
CA GLU A 27 -10.72 4.57 22.37
C GLU A 27 -10.87 5.36 21.06
N ARG A 28 -11.07 6.69 21.15
CA ARG A 28 -11.13 7.56 19.97
C ARG A 28 -9.81 7.56 19.19
N PHE A 29 -8.67 7.65 19.88
CA PHE A 29 -7.36 7.63 19.23
C PHE A 29 -7.06 6.28 18.56
N GLN A 30 -7.38 5.17 19.22
CA GLN A 30 -7.22 3.83 18.63
C GLN A 30 -8.06 3.65 17.37
N LYS A 31 -9.30 4.18 17.36
CA LYS A 31 -10.13 4.17 16.16
C LYS A 31 -9.48 4.96 15.01
N LEU A 32 -8.99 6.16 15.30
CA LEU A 32 -8.32 7.00 14.30
C LEU A 32 -7.05 6.34 13.76
N GLU A 33 -6.28 5.67 14.61
CA GLU A 33 -5.09 4.92 14.20
C GLU A 33 -5.45 3.80 13.22
N ASN A 34 -6.49 3.01 13.50
CA ASN A 34 -6.96 1.96 12.60
C ASN A 34 -7.41 2.53 11.25
N ASP A 35 -8.20 3.60 11.24
CA ASP A 35 -8.66 4.27 10.02
C ASP A 35 -7.47 4.74 9.15
N LEU A 36 -6.40 5.26 9.78
CA LEU A 36 -5.18 5.67 9.09
C LEU A 36 -4.39 4.50 8.51
N ILE A 37 -4.31 3.37 9.23
CA ILE A 37 -3.65 2.15 8.75
C ILE A 37 -4.37 1.61 7.51
N GLU A 38 -5.70 1.51 7.56
CA GLU A 38 -6.50 1.05 6.41
C GLU A 38 -6.31 1.94 5.18
N LEU A 39 -6.31 3.26 5.37
CA LEU A 39 -6.06 4.21 4.28
C LEU A 39 -4.65 4.07 3.70
N GLN A 40 -3.64 3.84 4.55
CA GLN A 40 -2.27 3.62 4.11
C GLN A 40 -2.15 2.34 3.28
N GLU A 41 -2.77 1.24 3.72
CA GLU A 41 -2.78 -0.03 2.98
C GLU A 41 -3.47 0.11 1.61
N LEU A 42 -4.61 0.81 1.54
CA LEU A 42 -5.28 1.13 0.28
C LEU A 42 -4.36 1.90 -0.68
N THR A 43 -3.62 2.88 -0.16
CA THR A 43 -2.67 3.69 -0.94
C THR A 43 -1.52 2.84 -1.47
N LYS A 44 -0.94 1.96 -0.63
CA LYS A 44 0.11 1.02 -1.06
C LYS A 44 -0.37 0.09 -2.17
N VAL A 45 -1.59 -0.44 -2.06
CA VAL A 45 -2.19 -1.30 -3.09
C VAL A 45 -2.35 -0.56 -4.43
N GLN A 46 -2.76 0.71 -4.41
CA GLN A 46 -2.85 1.52 -5.64
C GLN A 46 -1.47 1.78 -6.28
N SER A 47 -0.46 2.04 -5.47
CA SER A 47 0.93 2.18 -5.94
C SER A 47 1.43 0.91 -6.62
N LEU A 48 1.25 -0.25 -5.98
CA LEU A 48 1.64 -1.55 -6.55
C LEU A 48 0.92 -1.87 -7.85
N LYS A 49 -0.39 -1.56 -7.94
CA LYS A 49 -1.16 -1.72 -9.19
C LYS A 49 -0.59 -0.86 -10.32
N THR A 50 -0.18 0.37 -10.02
CA THR A 50 0.45 1.27 -10.98
C THR A 50 1.80 0.71 -11.47
N GLU A 51 2.64 0.23 -10.58
CA GLU A 51 3.91 -0.41 -10.96
C GLU A 51 3.70 -1.66 -11.82
N ILE A 52 2.78 -2.55 -11.43
CA ILE A 52 2.43 -3.74 -12.22
C ILE A 52 1.97 -3.35 -13.62
N PHE A 53 1.14 -2.31 -13.74
CA PHE A 53 0.70 -1.81 -15.03
C PHE A 53 1.87 -1.32 -15.88
N GLN A 54 2.78 -0.53 -15.28
CA GLN A 54 3.96 -0.03 -15.97
C GLN A 54 4.88 -1.17 -16.44
N LYS A 55 5.13 -2.17 -15.59
CA LYS A 55 5.92 -3.35 -15.94
C LYS A 55 5.30 -4.18 -17.06
N LYS A 56 3.97 -4.31 -17.08
CA LYS A 56 3.26 -4.96 -18.19
C LYS A 56 3.40 -4.18 -19.51
N ARG A 57 3.41 -2.85 -19.46
CA ARG A 57 3.66 -2.02 -20.65
C ARG A 57 5.09 -2.20 -21.17
N GLU A 58 6.07 -2.12 -20.28
CA GLU A 58 7.49 -2.35 -20.62
C GLU A 58 7.68 -3.73 -21.26
N LEU A 59 7.09 -4.77 -20.67
CA LEU A 59 7.18 -6.13 -21.20
C LEU A 59 6.59 -6.27 -22.61
N LYS A 60 5.44 -5.63 -22.87
CA LYS A 60 4.83 -5.62 -24.21
C LYS A 60 5.74 -4.96 -25.25
N GLU A 61 6.38 -3.86 -24.86
CA GLU A 61 7.28 -3.15 -25.76
C GLU A 61 8.54 -3.97 -26.07
N ILE A 62 9.14 -4.59 -25.04
CA ILE A 62 10.26 -5.51 -25.23
C ILE A 62 9.87 -6.66 -26.16
N HIS A 63 8.66 -7.21 -25.99
CA HIS A 63 8.18 -8.29 -26.85
C HIS A 63 8.06 -7.85 -28.31
N ARG A 64 7.52 -6.65 -28.57
CA ARG A 64 7.43 -6.08 -29.92
C ARG A 64 8.81 -5.92 -30.55
N ILE A 65 9.74 -5.31 -29.82
CA ILE A 65 11.11 -5.09 -30.30
C ILE A 65 11.80 -6.42 -30.59
N PHE A 66 11.62 -7.42 -29.72
CA PHE A 66 12.19 -8.75 -29.91
C PHE A 66 11.65 -9.43 -31.18
N GLN A 67 10.36 -9.29 -31.47
CA GLN A 67 9.76 -9.82 -32.70
C GLN A 67 10.36 -9.16 -33.94
N GLU A 68 10.45 -7.83 -33.96
CA GLU A 68 11.05 -7.06 -35.06
C GLU A 68 12.51 -7.49 -35.30
N GLN A 69 13.30 -7.59 -34.24
CA GLN A 69 14.69 -8.05 -34.33
C GLN A 69 14.79 -9.48 -34.85
N THR A 70 13.89 -10.37 -34.44
CA THR A 70 13.88 -11.76 -34.91
C THR A 70 13.57 -11.83 -36.41
N ASP A 71 12.60 -11.05 -36.87
CA ASP A 71 12.23 -10.98 -38.29
C ASP A 71 13.39 -10.44 -39.14
N ASP A 72 14.11 -9.43 -38.65
CA ASP A 72 15.28 -8.86 -39.32
C ASP A 72 16.42 -9.88 -39.44
N VAL A 73 16.69 -10.66 -38.39
CA VAL A 73 17.70 -11.74 -38.41
C VAL A 73 17.34 -12.84 -39.41
N ILE A 74 16.06 -13.24 -39.47
CA ILE A 74 15.59 -14.24 -40.45
C ILE A 74 15.80 -13.72 -41.87
N ARG A 75 15.45 -12.45 -42.11
CA ARG A 75 15.60 -11.81 -43.42
C ARG A 75 17.06 -11.74 -43.85
N SER A 76 17.96 -11.29 -42.97
CA SER A 76 19.38 -11.22 -43.29
C SER A 76 19.97 -12.60 -43.61
N TYR A 77 19.55 -13.64 -42.88
CA TYR A 77 19.97 -15.01 -43.16
C TYR A 77 19.47 -15.51 -44.53
N GLN A 78 18.23 -15.20 -44.92
CA GLN A 78 17.68 -15.57 -46.23
C GLN A 78 18.37 -14.84 -47.38
N GLU A 79 18.69 -13.56 -47.20
CA GLU A 79 19.43 -12.76 -48.18
C GLU A 79 20.83 -13.34 -48.42
N GLU A 80 21.57 -13.62 -47.33
CA GLU A 80 22.91 -14.21 -47.39
C GLU A 80 22.91 -15.61 -48.04
N TYR A 81 21.89 -16.43 -47.80
CA TYR A 81 21.75 -17.75 -48.44
C TYR A 81 21.48 -17.67 -49.95
N ASN A 82 20.72 -16.67 -50.39
CA ASN A 82 20.37 -16.49 -51.81
C ASN A 82 21.55 -15.94 -52.64
N GLU A 83 22.43 -15.12 -52.04
CA GLU A 83 23.63 -14.60 -52.71
C GLU A 83 24.71 -15.68 -52.93
N VAL A 84 24.75 -16.74 -52.11
CA VAL A 84 25.74 -17.82 -52.24
C VAL A 84 25.38 -18.84 -53.34
N THR A 85 24.13 -18.82 -53.83
CA THR A 85 23.61 -19.82 -54.79
C THR A 85 23.47 -19.27 -56.22
N THR A 86 23.81 -18.00 -56.46
CA THR A 86 23.79 -17.34 -57.80
C THR A 86 25.20 -17.04 -58.28
#